data_AF-A0A6G3XAF7-F1
#
_entry.id   AF-A0A6G3XAF7-F1
#
_cell.length_a   1.000
_cell.length_b   1.000
_cell.length_c   1.000
_cell.angle_alpha   90.00
_cell.angle_beta   90.00
_cell.angle_gamma   90.00
#
_symmetry.space_group_name_H-M   'P 1'
#
loop_
_entity.id
_entity.type
_entity.pdbx_description
1 polymer ?
#
loop_
_entity_poly.entity_id
_entity_poly.type
_entity_poly.pdbx_seq_one_letter_code
_entity_poly.pdbx_strand_id
1 'polypeptide(L)'
;YLAPPVAATLAFVFLLNPGTGPVNSILGDLGLPTPGWFNDATWSKPALTMLAVWGIGDLMVIFMASLLDVPTEQYEAAELDGASAWQKFRFVTLPNISPIVLFAVVTGV
;
A
#
# COMPACT_ATOMS: atom_id res chain seq x y z
N TYR A 1 0.72 11.19 4.09
CA TYR A 1 1.45 12.18 4.91
C TYR A 1 0.73 13.52 5.15
N LEU A 2 -0.15 14.00 4.25
CA LEU A 2 -0.80 15.31 4.43
C LEU A 2 -1.76 15.40 5.65
N ALA A 3 -2.35 14.26 6.05
CA ALA A 3 -3.18 14.17 7.25
C ALA A 3 -2.42 13.45 8.37
N PRO A 4 -2.50 13.92 9.64
CA PRO A 4 -1.91 13.24 10.78
C PRO A 4 -2.43 11.79 10.90
N PRO A 5 -1.57 10.78 11.19
CA PRO A 5 -1.99 9.39 11.31
C PRO A 5 -3.15 9.19 12.28
N VAL A 6 -3.11 9.90 13.42
CA VAL A 6 -4.18 9.87 14.43
C VAL A 6 -5.53 10.33 13.86
N ALA A 7 -5.53 11.41 13.05
CA ALA A 7 -6.75 11.91 12.44
C ALA A 7 -7.31 10.92 11.41
N ALA A 8 -6.44 10.30 10.60
CA ALA A 8 -6.84 9.24 9.69
C ALA A 8 -7.43 8.03 10.44
N THR A 9 -6.82 7.61 11.55
CA THR A 9 -7.35 6.52 12.39
C THR A 9 -8.74 6.84 12.94
N LEU A 10 -8.93 8.04 13.49
CA LEU A 10 -10.25 8.46 13.99
C LEU A 10 -11.30 8.50 12.89
N ALA A 11 -10.93 8.95 11.68
CA ALA A 11 -11.82 8.93 10.53
C ALA A 11 -12.22 7.49 10.16
N PHE A 12 -11.28 6.55 10.08
CA PHE A 12 -11.58 5.14 9.80
C PHE A 12 -12.44 4.49 10.89
N VAL A 13 -12.17 4.75 12.16
CA VAL A 13 -12.97 4.25 13.29
C VAL A 13 -14.41 4.78 13.21
N PHE A 14 -14.59 6.04 12.85
CA PHE A 14 -15.91 6.62 12.61
C PHE A 14 -16.61 5.95 11.42
N LEU A 15 -15.92 5.84 10.27
CA LEU A 15 -16.48 5.27 9.04
C LEU A 15 -16.93 3.81 9.22
N LEU A 16 -16.10 3.01 9.90
CA LEU A 16 -16.29 1.57 10.11
C LEU A 16 -16.97 1.25 11.44
N ASN A 17 -17.60 2.21 12.10
CA ASN A 17 -18.36 1.94 13.31
C ASN A 17 -19.55 1.00 12.99
N PRO A 18 -19.65 -0.21 13.58
CA PRO A 18 -20.65 -1.19 13.15
C PRO A 18 -22.12 -0.78 13.32
N GLY A 19 -22.43 0.18 14.21
CA GLY A 19 -23.80 0.60 14.52
C GLY A 19 -24.18 1.99 14.02
N THR A 20 -23.21 2.88 13.80
CA THR A 20 -23.46 4.29 13.41
C THR A 20 -22.62 4.75 12.23
N GLY A 21 -21.72 3.90 11.75
CA GLY A 21 -20.78 4.25 10.69
C GLY A 21 -21.44 4.25 9.31
N PRO A 22 -21.14 5.23 8.46
CA PRO A 22 -21.73 5.35 7.12
C PRO A 22 -21.46 4.12 6.24
N VAL A 23 -20.36 3.39 6.45
CA VAL A 23 -20.08 2.17 5.67
C VAL A 23 -21.16 1.11 5.92
N ASN A 24 -21.52 0.86 7.19
CA ASN A 24 -22.57 -0.12 7.49
C ASN A 24 -23.96 0.39 7.11
N SER A 25 -24.23 1.69 7.21
CA SER A 25 -25.48 2.26 6.70
C SER A 25 -25.64 2.00 5.20
N ILE A 26 -24.61 2.30 4.39
CA ILE A 26 -24.64 2.07 2.94
C ILE A 26 -24.77 0.58 2.61
N LEU A 27 -24.03 -0.30 3.31
CA LEU A 27 -24.16 -1.75 3.12
C LEU A 27 -25.57 -2.24 3.45
N GLY A 28 -26.16 -1.74 4.53
CA GLY A 28 -27.53 -2.05 4.92
C GLY A 28 -28.57 -1.59 3.90
N ASP A 29 -28.43 -0.37 3.37
CA ASP A 29 -29.30 0.19 2.33
C ASP A 29 -29.25 -0.63 1.02
N LEU A 30 -28.09 -1.23 0.73
CA LEU A 30 -27.88 -2.14 -0.40
C LEU A 30 -28.32 -3.60 -0.12
N GLY A 31 -28.83 -3.89 1.08
CA GLY A 31 -29.21 -5.24 1.50
C GLY A 31 -28.03 -6.20 1.71
N LEU A 32 -26.81 -5.67 1.87
CA LEU A 32 -25.59 -6.44 2.11
C LEU A 32 -25.38 -6.70 3.61
N PRO A 33 -24.63 -7.75 3.99
CA PRO A 33 -24.25 -7.98 5.37
C PRO A 33 -23.49 -6.77 5.95
N THR A 34 -23.83 -6.36 7.17
CA THR A 34 -23.18 -5.26 7.90
C THR A 34 -22.11 -5.81 8.84
N PRO A 35 -20.82 -5.74 8.50
CA PRO A 35 -19.78 -6.41 9.26
C PRO A 35 -19.53 -5.75 10.62
N GLY A 36 -19.16 -6.58 11.60
CA GLY A 36 -18.59 -6.12 12.86
C GLY A 36 -17.11 -5.78 12.69
N TRP A 37 -16.78 -4.71 11.95
CA TRP A 37 -15.41 -4.35 11.53
C TRP A 37 -14.35 -4.40 12.63
N PHE A 38 -14.72 -4.18 13.89
CA PHE A 38 -13.80 -4.28 15.04
C PHE A 38 -14.23 -5.32 16.09
N ASN A 39 -15.39 -5.94 15.91
CA ASN A 39 -16.03 -6.82 16.89
C ASN A 39 -16.08 -8.30 16.44
N ASP A 40 -15.71 -8.59 15.19
CA ASP A 40 -15.72 -9.93 14.58
C ASP A 40 -14.29 -10.30 14.16
N ALA A 41 -13.82 -11.48 14.58
CA ALA A 41 -12.49 -11.99 14.24
C ALA A 41 -12.22 -12.08 12.72
N THR A 42 -13.27 -12.28 11.92
CA THR A 42 -13.24 -12.36 10.46
C THR A 42 -12.98 -11.00 9.82
N TRP A 43 -13.56 -9.93 10.38
CA TRP A 43 -13.57 -8.58 9.80
C TRP A 43 -12.55 -7.62 10.42
N SER A 44 -12.13 -7.86 11.66
CA SER A 44 -11.13 -7.04 12.35
C SER A 44 -9.78 -7.02 11.63
N LYS A 45 -9.32 -8.15 11.07
CA LYS A 45 -8.03 -8.19 10.35
C LYS A 45 -8.08 -7.36 9.05
N PRO A 46 -9.05 -7.56 8.13
CA PRO A 46 -9.18 -6.71 6.96
C PRO A 46 -9.30 -5.20 7.28
N ALA A 47 -10.10 -4.84 8.30
CA ALA A 47 -10.30 -3.45 8.70
C ALA A 47 -8.98 -2.78 9.13
N LEU A 48 -8.22 -3.45 9.99
CA LEU A 48 -6.91 -2.95 10.44
C LEU A 48 -5.87 -2.95 9.32
N THR A 49 -5.89 -3.93 8.42
CA THR A 49 -5.01 -3.95 7.25
C THR A 49 -5.31 -2.79 6.32
N MET A 50 -6.57 -2.45 6.05
CA MET A 50 -6.92 -1.27 5.25
C MET A 50 -6.41 0.02 5.87
N LEU A 51 -6.53 0.16 7.20
CA LEU A 51 -5.95 1.28 7.93
C LEU A 51 -4.42 1.34 7.76
N ALA A 52 -3.73 0.21 7.89
CA ALA A 52 -2.28 0.14 7.74
C ALA A 52 -1.84 0.50 6.31
N VAL A 53 -2.54 -0.04 5.29
CA VAL A 53 -2.28 0.26 3.87
C VAL A 53 -2.51 1.72 3.55
N TRP A 54 -3.44 2.41 4.22
CA TRP A 54 -3.61 3.86 4.07
C TRP A 54 -2.33 4.64 4.41
N GLY A 55 -1.51 4.13 5.33
CA GLY A 55 -0.23 4.71 5.74
C GLY A 55 0.92 4.54 4.73
N ILE A 56 0.76 3.75 3.66
CA ILE A 56 1.85 3.37 2.74
C ILE A 56 2.48 4.53 1.96
N GLY A 57 1.90 5.73 2.03
CA GLY A 57 2.34 6.89 1.25
C GLY A 57 3.83 7.24 1.41
N ASP A 58 4.40 7.05 2.61
CA ASP A 58 5.81 7.38 2.87
C ASP A 58 6.75 6.41 2.16
N LEU A 59 6.44 5.10 2.19
CA LEU A 59 7.15 4.11 1.40
C LEU A 59 7.09 4.39 -0.09
N MET A 60 5.94 4.86 -0.60
CA MET A 60 5.79 5.15 -2.04
C MET A 60 6.75 6.26 -2.48
N VAL A 61 6.97 7.29 -1.65
CA VAL A 61 7.94 8.35 -1.95
C VAL A 61 9.36 7.81 -1.96
N ILE A 62 9.71 6.96 -0.99
CA ILE A 62 11.03 6.33 -0.92
C ILE A 62 11.27 5.42 -2.14
N PHE A 63 10.29 4.59 -2.50
CA PHE A 63 10.38 3.75 -3.69
C PHE A 63 10.50 4.58 -4.97
N MET A 64 9.75 5.67 -5.10
CA MET A 64 9.84 6.55 -6.25
C MET A 64 11.24 7.16 -6.38
N ALA A 65 11.83 7.65 -5.29
CA ALA A 65 13.21 8.14 -5.30
C ALA A 65 14.20 7.04 -5.74
N SER A 66 14.07 5.83 -5.19
CA SER A 66 14.93 4.70 -5.56
C SER A 66 14.81 4.29 -7.03
N LEU A 67 13.61 4.41 -7.61
CA LEU A 67 13.38 4.11 -9.03
C LEU A 67 13.99 5.19 -9.94
N LEU A 68 13.98 6.45 -9.50
CA LEU A 68 14.61 7.56 -10.22
C LEU A 68 16.15 7.45 -10.20
N ASP A 69 16.72 6.87 -9.15
CA ASP A 69 18.17 6.66 -9.02
C ASP A 69 18.71 5.49 -9.87
N VAL A 70 17.84 4.67 -10.50
CA VAL A 70 18.29 3.57 -11.35
C VAL A 70 18.96 4.13 -12.62
N PRO A 71 20.23 3.78 -12.92
CA PRO A 71 20.94 4.35 -14.07
C PRO A 71 20.26 4.04 -15.41
N THR A 72 19.98 5.07 -16.21
CA THR A 72 19.31 4.94 -17.51
C THR A 72 20.12 4.11 -18.51
N GLU A 73 21.45 4.22 -18.44
CA GLU A 73 22.41 3.45 -19.26
C GLU A 73 22.23 1.93 -19.15
N GLN A 74 21.78 1.42 -18.00
CA GLN A 74 21.50 -0.01 -17.83
C GLN A 74 20.24 -0.45 -18.57
N TYR A 75 19.24 0.44 -18.68
CA TYR A 75 18.05 0.17 -19.49
C TYR A 75 18.36 0.23 -20.98
N GLU A 76 19.17 1.20 -21.41
CA GLU A 76 19.62 1.34 -22.81
C GLU A 76 20.43 0.11 -23.24
N ALA A 77 21.38 -0.34 -22.41
CA ALA A 77 22.14 -1.56 -22.66
C ALA A 77 21.23 -2.79 -22.78
N ALA A 78 20.27 -2.95 -21.86
CA ALA A 78 19.31 -4.04 -21.92
C ALA A 78 18.42 -4.00 -23.17
N GLU A 79 18.06 -2.82 -23.67
CA GLU A 79 17.31 -2.66 -24.91
C GLU A 79 18.14 -3.04 -26.15
N LEU A 80 19.42 -2.68 -26.18
CA LEU A 80 20.35 -3.11 -27.22
C LEU A 80 20.51 -4.64 -27.25
N ASP A 81 20.47 -5.28 -26.07
CA ASP A 81 20.49 -6.73 -25.92
C ASP A 81 19.12 -7.41 -26.21
N GLY A 82 18.09 -6.64 -26.56
CA GLY A 82 16.76 -7.15 -26.91
C GLY A 82 15.91 -7.58 -25.70
N ALA A 83 16.19 -7.05 -24.50
CA ALA A 83 15.45 -7.39 -23.29
C ALA A 83 14.00 -6.87 -23.31
N SER A 84 13.06 -7.77 -23.03
CA SER A 84 11.66 -7.45 -22.80
C SER A 84 11.44 -6.63 -21.52
N ALA A 85 10.26 -6.00 -21.38
CA ALA A 85 9.93 -5.20 -20.20
C ALA A 85 10.05 -5.98 -18.87
N TRP A 86 9.66 -7.25 -18.86
CA TRP A 86 9.80 -8.11 -17.67
C TRP A 86 11.27 -8.41 -17.34
N GLN A 87 12.11 -8.63 -18.36
CA GLN A 87 13.54 -8.82 -18.17
C GLN A 87 14.21 -7.54 -17.63
N LYS A 88 13.86 -6.37 -18.17
CA LYS A 88 14.33 -5.08 -17.64
C LYS A 88 13.93 -4.88 -16.19
N PHE A 89 12.68 -5.18 -15.82
CA PHE A 89 12.25 -5.13 -14.42
C PHE A 89 13.05 -6.09 -13.53
N ARG A 90 13.18 -7.36 -13.91
CA ARG A 90 13.80 -8.41 -13.08
C ARG A 90 15.32 -8.28 -12.97
N PHE A 91 15.99 -7.81 -14.02
CA PHE A 91 17.46 -7.80 -14.11
C PHE A 91 18.08 -6.40 -14.01
N VAL A 92 17.32 -5.32 -14.24
CA VAL A 92 17.79 -3.94 -14.08
C VAL A 92 17.10 -3.29 -12.88
N THR A 93 15.78 -3.13 -12.90
CA THR A 93 15.07 -2.36 -11.86
C THR A 93 15.18 -3.01 -10.48
N LEU A 94 14.73 -4.25 -10.34
CA LEU A 94 14.61 -4.95 -9.06
C LEU A 94 15.96 -5.11 -8.33
N PRO A 95 17.07 -5.48 -9.00
CA PRO A 95 18.38 -5.54 -8.34
C PRO A 95 18.86 -4.17 -7.84
N ASN A 96 18.68 -3.10 -8.62
CA ASN A 96 19.10 -1.75 -8.22
C ASN A 96 18.31 -1.22 -7.01
N ILE A 97 16.99 -1.44 -6.97
CA ILE A 97 16.17 -1.00 -5.83
C ILE A 97 16.15 -1.99 -4.65
N SER A 98 16.77 -3.17 -4.79
CA SER A 98 16.72 -4.24 -3.78
C SER A 98 17.18 -3.80 -2.38
N PRO A 99 18.19 -2.92 -2.19
CA PRO A 99 18.57 -2.46 -0.85
C PRO A 99 17.43 -1.67 -0.18
N ILE A 100 16.68 -0.88 -0.96
CA ILE A 100 15.54 -0.09 -0.47
C ILE A 100 14.36 -1.02 -0.14
N VAL A 101 14.10 -2.02 -0.99
CA VAL A 101 13.08 -3.05 -0.71
C VAL A 101 13.40 -3.78 0.60
N LEU A 102 14.64 -4.22 0.78
CA LEU A 102 15.08 -4.91 2.00
C LEU A 102 14.97 -4.02 3.23
N PHE A 103 15.37 -2.74 3.11
CA PHE A 103 15.21 -1.77 4.18
C PHE A 103 13.74 -1.63 4.61
N ALA A 104 12.81 -1.44 3.67
CA ALA A 104 11.39 -1.33 3.96
C ALA A 104 10.84 -2.58 4.67
N VAL A 105 11.14 -3.76 4.13
CA VAL A 105 10.67 -5.05 4.70
C VAL A 105 11.21 -5.28 6.11
N VAL A 106 12.47 -4.97 6.38
CA VAL A 106 13.10 -5.21 7.69
C VAL A 106 12.63 -4.19 8.73
N THR A 107 12.49 -2.92 8.34
CA THR A 107 12.08 -1.87 9.27
C THR A 107 10.58 -1.86 9.54
N GLY A 108 9.79 -2.51 8.68
CA GLY A 108 8.34 -2.54 8.82
C GLY A 108 7.71 -1.16 8.59
N VAL A 109 8.43 -0.27 7.92
CA VAL A 109 7.89 0.97 7.36
C VAL A 109 7.06 0.59 6.14
#